data_AF-A0A2N9MZY1-F1
#
_entry.id   AF-A0A2N9MZY1-F1
#
_cell.length_a   1.000
_cell.length_b   1.000
_cell.length_c   1.000
_cell.angle_alpha   90.00
_cell.angle_beta   90.00
_cell.angle_gamma   90.00
#
_symmetry.space_group_name_H-M   'P 1'
#
loop_
_entity.id
_entity.type
_entity.pdbx_description
1 polymer ?
#
loop_
_entity_poly.entity_id
_entity_poly.type
_entity_poly.pdbx_seq_one_letter_code
_entity_poly.pdbx_strand_id
1 'polypeptide(L)'
;MSPYENRAQRRVERNLRMLKDLQAERKAALDQVGEDATLLAQFAASKGEPYNVETDFSPEALPQFAFSLPKIASRVAHNLRLADAKKHFPAARQSFRKAA
;
A
#
# COMPACT_ATOMS: atom_id res chain seq x y z
N MET A 1 -21.62 -38.95 6.83
CA MET A 1 -20.82 -38.04 7.67
C MET A 1 -21.62 -37.63 8.89
N SER A 2 -20.97 -37.63 10.05
CA SER A 2 -21.55 -37.18 11.31
C SER A 2 -21.91 -35.68 11.23
N PRO A 3 -23.00 -35.22 11.87
CA PRO A 3 -23.34 -33.80 11.91
C PRO A 3 -22.23 -32.92 12.48
N TYR A 4 -21.35 -33.48 13.32
CA TYR A 4 -20.17 -32.78 13.85
C TYR A 4 -19.08 -32.57 12.79
N GLU A 5 -18.86 -33.55 11.91
CA GLU A 5 -17.91 -33.45 10.79
C GLU A 5 -18.34 -32.35 9.82
N ASN A 6 -19.63 -32.31 9.48
CA ASN A 6 -20.19 -31.27 8.61
C ASN A 6 -20.05 -29.86 9.21
N ARG A 7 -20.22 -29.72 10.54
CA ARG A 7 -20.03 -28.43 11.22
C ARG A 7 -18.56 -28.02 11.25
N ALA A 8 -17.65 -28.96 11.49
CA ALA A 8 -16.21 -28.72 11.46
C ALA A 8 -15.75 -28.30 10.06
N GLN A 9 -16.17 -29.02 9.02
CA GLN A 9 -15.81 -28.73 7.63
C GLN A 9 -16.26 -27.33 7.20
N ARG A 10 -17.51 -26.93 7.51
CA ARG A 10 -18.00 -25.57 7.19
C ARG A 10 -17.21 -24.46 7.89
N ARG A 11 -16.73 -24.70 9.13
CA ARG A 11 -15.86 -23.75 9.83
C ARG A 11 -14.50 -23.65 9.17
N VAL A 12 -13.92 -24.78 8.77
CA VAL A 12 -12.63 -24.82 8.06
C VAL A 12 -12.74 -24.09 6.72
N GLU A 13 -13.76 -24.36 5.93
CA GLU A 13 -14.00 -23.69 4.64
C GLU A 13 -14.14 -22.17 4.80
N ARG A 14 -14.89 -21.72 5.81
CA ARG A 14 -15.01 -20.29 6.13
C ARG A 14 -13.68 -19.67 6.51
N ASN A 15 -12.93 -20.32 7.41
CA ASN A 15 -11.63 -19.82 7.86
C ASN A 15 -10.65 -19.74 6.68
N LEU A 16 -10.61 -20.76 5.81
CA LEU A 16 -9.78 -20.75 4.62
C LEU A 16 -10.13 -19.60 3.67
N ARG A 17 -11.43 -19.31 3.50
CA ARG A 17 -11.86 -18.15 2.71
C ARG A 17 -11.37 -16.85 3.32
N MET A 18 -11.60 -16.63 4.62
CA MET A 18 -11.13 -15.42 5.32
C MET A 18 -9.61 -15.25 5.23
N LEU A 19 -8.85 -16.33 5.33
CA LEU A 19 -7.38 -16.28 5.18
C LEU A 19 -6.95 -15.90 3.76
N LYS A 20 -7.62 -16.43 2.73
CA LYS A 20 -7.35 -16.06 1.34
C LYS A 20 -7.66 -14.58 1.09
N ASP A 21 -8.77 -14.09 1.63
CA ASP A 21 -9.17 -12.68 1.50
C ASP A 21 -8.13 -11.77 2.17
N LEU A 22 -7.73 -12.06 3.42
CA LEU A 22 -6.67 -11.32 4.12
C LEU A 22 -5.32 -11.39 3.39
N GLN A 23 -5.00 -12.52 2.75
CA GLN A 23 -3.77 -12.64 1.97
C GLN A 23 -3.83 -11.78 0.70
N ALA A 24 -4.99 -11.72 0.04
CA ALA A 24 -5.19 -10.86 -1.13
C ALA A 24 -5.09 -9.38 -0.75
N GLU A 25 -5.71 -8.97 0.36
CA GLU A 25 -5.60 -7.60 0.90
C GLU A 25 -4.15 -7.22 1.21
N ARG A 26 -3.40 -8.12 1.86
CA ARG A 26 -1.97 -7.89 2.14
C ARG A 26 -1.14 -7.75 0.87
N LYS A 27 -1.39 -8.57 -0.14
CA LYS A 27 -0.70 -8.47 -1.44
C LYS A 27 -1.01 -7.15 -2.13
N ALA A 28 -2.29 -6.77 -2.21
CA ALA A 28 -2.71 -5.50 -2.80
C ALA A 28 -2.09 -4.30 -2.06
N ALA A 29 -2.02 -4.34 -0.73
CA ALA A 29 -1.34 -3.32 0.06
C ALA A 29 0.16 -3.26 -0.24
N LEU A 30 0.84 -4.40 -0.37
CA LEU A 30 2.25 -4.45 -0.74
C LEU A 30 2.50 -3.91 -2.15
N ASP A 31 1.64 -4.25 -3.11
CA ASP A 31 1.74 -3.78 -4.49
C ASP A 31 1.61 -2.25 -4.55
N GLN A 32 0.61 -1.67 -3.87
CA GLN A 32 0.42 -0.22 -3.77
C GLN A 32 1.63 0.48 -3.14
N VAL A 33 2.17 -0.10 -2.07
CA VAL A 33 3.34 0.43 -1.38
C VAL A 33 4.60 0.37 -2.28
N GLY A 34 4.74 -0.69 -3.08
CA GLY A 34 5.78 -0.81 -4.09
C GLY A 34 5.66 0.26 -5.18
N GLU A 35 4.44 0.48 -5.70
CA GLU A 35 4.16 1.54 -6.68
C GLU A 35 4.52 2.93 -6.13
N ASP A 36 4.06 3.26 -4.92
CA ASP A 36 4.36 4.54 -4.27
C ASP A 36 5.88 4.73 -4.05
N ALA A 37 6.60 3.68 -3.65
CA ALA A 37 8.06 3.73 -3.49
C ALA A 37 8.79 3.94 -4.83
N THR A 38 8.36 3.26 -5.90
CA THR A 38 8.94 3.48 -7.24
C THR A 38 8.72 4.90 -7.72
N LEU A 39 7.54 5.48 -7.44
CA LEU A 39 7.20 6.84 -7.81
C LEU A 39 8.07 7.86 -7.06
N LEU A 40 8.29 7.66 -5.76
CA LEU A 40 9.18 8.50 -4.96
C LEU A 40 10.62 8.43 -5.46
N ALA A 41 11.12 7.23 -5.80
CA ALA A 41 12.45 7.06 -6.36
C ALA A 41 12.61 7.78 -7.72
N GLN A 42 11.62 7.68 -8.60
CA GLN A 42 11.60 8.41 -9.88
C GLN A 42 11.59 9.93 -9.67
N PHE A 43 10.84 10.41 -8.67
CA PHE A 43 10.77 11.82 -8.33
C PHE A 43 12.09 12.35 -7.78
N ALA A 44 12.72 11.64 -6.85
CA ALA A 44 14.05 11.97 -6.36
C ALA A 44 15.06 12.02 -7.52
N ALA A 45 15.06 11.02 -8.40
CA ALA A 45 15.90 11.00 -9.58
C ALA A 45 15.67 12.22 -10.51
N SER A 46 14.41 12.63 -10.73
CA SER A 46 14.10 13.83 -11.54
C SER A 46 14.59 15.14 -10.93
N LYS A 47 14.74 15.19 -9.60
CA LYS A 47 15.28 16.36 -8.88
C LYS A 47 16.81 16.33 -8.73
N GLY A 48 17.46 15.22 -9.11
CA GLY A 48 18.87 14.99 -8.82
C GLY A 48 19.15 14.74 -7.33
N GLU A 49 18.13 14.38 -6.55
CA GLU A 49 18.26 14.06 -5.13
C GLU A 49 18.45 12.54 -4.94
N PRO A 50 19.26 12.10 -3.96
CA PRO A 50 19.38 10.68 -3.65
C PRO A 50 18.11 10.18 -2.97
N TYR A 51 17.55 9.07 -3.47
CA TYR A 51 16.47 8.35 -2.78
C TYR A 51 17.07 7.45 -1.72
N ASN A 52 16.77 7.70 -0.44
CA ASN A 52 17.25 6.88 0.67
C ASN A 52 16.08 6.12 1.29
N VAL A 53 16.09 4.80 1.13
CA VAL A 53 15.03 3.90 1.58
C VAL A 53 14.74 4.06 3.07
N GLU A 54 15.75 4.23 3.92
CA GLU A 54 15.54 4.29 5.38
C GLU A 54 14.85 5.58 5.84
N THR A 55 15.06 6.70 5.13
CA THR A 55 14.44 7.99 5.45
C THR A 55 13.15 8.23 4.68
N ASP A 56 13.11 7.76 3.43
CA ASP A 56 12.02 8.04 2.50
C ASP A 56 10.97 6.94 2.52
N PHE A 57 11.30 5.76 3.02
CA PHE A 57 10.38 4.65 3.23
C PHE A 57 10.45 4.24 4.70
N SER A 58 9.73 4.96 5.56
CA SER A 58 9.77 4.69 7.00
C SER A 58 9.32 3.24 7.27
N PRO A 59 10.19 2.37 7.80
CA PRO A 59 9.89 0.94 8.01
C PRO A 59 8.77 0.71 9.04
N GLU A 60 8.40 1.76 9.77
CA GLU A 60 7.31 1.75 10.74
C GLU A 60 5.95 2.19 10.17
N ALA A 61 5.78 2.22 8.84
CA ALA A 61 4.45 2.38 8.20
C ALA A 61 3.48 1.21 8.50
N LEU A 62 3.88 0.26 9.34
CA LEU A 62 2.98 -0.69 9.97
C LEU A 62 2.08 0.05 10.98
N PRO A 63 0.79 -0.35 11.12
CA PRO A 63 -0.16 0.32 12.00
C PRO A 63 0.12 0.00 13.48
N GLN A 64 1.27 0.42 13.99
CA GLN A 64 1.50 0.57 15.42
C GLN A 64 1.06 1.98 15.77
N PHE A 65 -0.08 2.08 16.47
CA PHE A 65 -0.67 3.32 16.95
C PHE A 65 0.25 3.98 18.00
N ALA A 66 1.37 4.54 17.56
CA ALA A 66 2.30 5.26 18.39
C ALA A 66 2.04 6.75 18.22
N PHE A 67 1.38 7.36 19.21
CA PHE A 67 1.16 8.80 19.34
C PHE A 67 2.47 9.56 19.62
N SER A 68 3.54 9.28 18.87
CA SER A 68 4.78 10.04 18.99
C SER A 68 4.81 11.14 17.93
N LEU A 69 5.09 12.36 18.38
CA LEU A 69 5.23 13.53 17.51
C LEU A 69 6.23 13.29 16.35
N PRO A 70 7.40 12.64 16.56
CA PRO A 70 8.33 12.37 15.47
C PRO A 70 7.77 11.42 14.40
N LYS A 71 6.97 10.42 14.78
CA LYS A 71 6.35 9.49 13.82
C LYS A 71 5.27 10.17 12.99
N ILE A 72 4.45 11.01 13.63
CA ILE A 72 3.44 11.82 12.93
C ILE A 72 4.12 12.75 11.92
N ALA A 73 5.18 13.46 12.33
CA ALA A 73 5.92 14.36 11.45
C ALA A 73 6.53 13.61 10.25
N SER A 74 7.15 12.45 10.49
CA SER A 74 7.73 11.61 9.43
C SER A 74 6.67 11.14 8.43
N ARG A 75 5.49 10.73 8.92
CA ARG A 75 4.37 10.33 8.07
C ARG A 75 3.81 11.48 7.24
N VAL A 76 3.69 12.68 7.83
CA VAL A 76 3.26 13.88 7.10
C VAL A 76 4.27 14.23 6.01
N ALA A 77 5.57 14.22 6.30
CA ALA A 77 6.62 14.50 5.33
C ALA A 77 6.59 13.51 4.15
N HIS A 78 6.44 12.21 4.44
CA HIS A 78 6.26 11.17 3.43
C HIS A 78 5.05 11.46 2.52
N ASN A 79 3.89 11.71 3.11
CA ASN A 79 2.65 11.95 2.38
C ASN A 79 2.72 13.19 1.47
N LEU A 80 3.37 14.27 1.92
CA LEU A 80 3.57 15.47 1.13
C LEU A 80 4.46 15.20 -0.09
N ARG A 81 5.58 14.51 0.10
CA ARG A 81 6.48 14.14 -1.01
C ARG A 81 5.79 13.24 -2.03
N LEU A 82 5.01 12.28 -1.56
CA LEU A 82 4.23 11.38 -2.41
C LEU A 82 3.17 12.15 -3.19
N ALA A 83 2.49 13.11 -2.58
CA ALA A 83 1.55 13.99 -3.28
C ALA A 83 2.26 14.82 -4.37
N ASP A 84 3.45 15.34 -4.10
CA ASP A 84 4.22 16.09 -5.09
C ASP A 84 4.75 15.19 -6.22
N ALA A 85 5.18 13.97 -5.91
CA ALA A 85 5.57 12.98 -6.90
C ALA A 85 4.40 12.61 -7.82
N LYS A 86 3.19 12.41 -7.27
CA LYS A 86 1.95 12.17 -8.04
C LYS A 86 1.55 13.34 -8.93
N LYS A 87 1.83 14.59 -8.52
CA LYS A 87 1.65 15.77 -9.39
C LYS A 87 2.69 15.81 -10.52
N HIS A 88 3.93 15.42 -10.23
CA HIS A 88 5.04 15.45 -11.18
C HIS A 88 4.90 14.36 -12.26
N PHE A 89 4.42 13.18 -11.87
CA PHE A 89 4.11 12.07 -12.78
C PHE A 89 2.60 11.80 -12.73
N PRO A 90 1.78 12.64 -13.39
CA PRO A 90 0.35 12.40 -13.43
C PRO A 90 0.11 11.06 -14.11
N ALA A 91 -0.66 10.18 -13.45
CA ALA A 91 -1.15 8.96 -14.09
C ALA A 91 -1.82 9.34 -15.42
N ALA A 92 -1.49 8.62 -16.49
CA ALA A 92 -1.97 8.91 -17.83
C ALA A 92 -3.49 9.14 -17.77
N ARG A 93 -3.93 10.37 -18.05
CA ARG A 93 -5.36 10.70 -18.08
C ARG A 93 -5.98 9.75 -19.09
N GLN A 94 -6.85 8.84 -18.63
CA GLN A 94 -7.63 8.01 -19.53
C GLN A 94 -8.38 8.98 -20.45
N SER A 95 -7.90 9.11 -21.69
CA SER A 95 -8.59 9.91 -22.69
C SER A 95 -9.93 9.21 -22.89
N PHE A 96 -11.01 9.81 -22.39
CA PHE A 96 -12.36 9.35 -22.66
C PHE A 96 -12.47 9.20 -24.18
N ARG A 97 -12.54 7.96 -24.67
CA ARG A 97 -12.73 7.69 -26.09
C ARG A 97 -14.07 8.30 -26.46
N LYS A 98 -14.06 9.33 -27.32
CA LYS A 98 -15.28 9.83 -27.97
C LYS A 98 -15.89 8.65 -28.71
N ALA A 99 -17.08 8.21 -28.28
CA ALA A 99 -17.92 7.35 -29.10
C ALA A 99 -18.37 8.20 -30.31
N ALA A 100 -18.13 7.67 -31.51
CA ALA A 100 -18.64 8.19 -32.77
C ALA A 100 -19.76 7.27 -33.26
#